data_AF-A0A6V9XF02-F1
#
_entry.id   AF-A0A6V9XF02-F1
#
_cell.length_a   1.000
_cell.length_b   1.000
_cell.length_c   1.000
_cell.angle_alpha   90.00
_cell.angle_beta   90.00
_cell.angle_gamma   90.00
#
_symmetry.space_group_name_H-M   'P 1'
#
loop_
_entity.id
_entity.type
_entity.pdbx_description
1 polymer ?
#
loop_
_entity_poly.entity_id
_entity_poly.type
_entity_poly.pdbx_seq_one_letter_code
_entity_poly.pdbx_strand_id
1 'polypeptide(L)'
;MNNIILFKSKKHLTAENNYNQFIKFCRYQLSGLTQTQDWEEYVWKGYVTFRKIGVGHKAFNSKDAMHEDFLDFAKAYIRYQHSLKPLKNYGATMMALRCLEQALLQVLNSGLIYNVTAVVFDEALQIGSKYFESNVLAQCGIQLEKLSKFICEHNLVKSGYISWKNHVKQKVKNNYLPEIEDYHRNDKLPDESALLAIADIFSKNDELLSPRDKFTSSVFALLLCCPSRISEILALPADCEITQKDDKGIERYGLRFYSVKGYGPNIKWIPQVMIPVAKKAIRRLLSLSQNARELAQWCEKYPDKFYRHELCPKVDEKLKLTVVQVCHALGYPLHDRKSCVLKIKRTSLDGGKSFLNSNDYNYSLSDLWEMISLGFSRDFPWYDEEKSIKFSNALCLLTPRQLSLSQMSDIYSFYKPTNGFFFRDIQDKTSYESGFKNIFARYGYYDDEGKPLLIRSHQPRHLLNTIAHYGEMSELDIAKWSGRINVNQNRVYNHVSEEDMLDKIRAIKLNKSNYCKMESIPSNELTVDFDNLNQGAIHLTEFGYCVHNYLVRPCTKINEFIEYDNETLDMKSVDRIRLESMREKLMQLINITQIAFENGDYGADKWLQHHEKNLERINKLLNN
;
A
#
# COMPACT_ATOMS: atom_id res chain seq x y z
N MET A 1 9.98 15.69 64.08
CA MET A 1 9.61 14.73 63.03
C MET A 1 8.94 13.54 63.72
N ASN A 2 7.63 13.41 63.60
CA ASN A 2 6.91 12.27 64.17
C ASN A 2 7.21 11.04 63.31
N ASN A 3 8.05 10.13 63.82
CA ASN A 3 8.16 8.77 63.27
C ASN A 3 6.87 8.01 63.59
N ILE A 4 5.83 8.28 62.79
CA ILE A 4 4.56 7.53 62.85
C ILE A 4 4.81 6.20 62.15
N ILE A 5 4.97 5.13 62.93
CA ILE A 5 5.04 3.76 62.43
C ILE A 5 3.59 3.32 62.16
N LEU A 6 3.17 3.39 60.89
CA LEU A 6 1.85 2.93 60.45
C LEU A 6 1.89 1.42 60.15
N PHE A 7 0.94 0.66 60.71
CA PHE A 7 0.76 -0.74 60.38
C PHE A 7 0.38 -0.90 58.90
N LYS A 8 1.18 -1.66 58.14
CA LYS A 8 0.87 -2.07 56.77
C LYS A 8 0.47 -3.54 56.78
N SER A 9 -0.68 -3.87 56.18
CA SER A 9 -1.11 -5.27 56.07
C SER A 9 -0.14 -6.09 55.21
N LYS A 10 -0.08 -7.42 55.44
CA LYS A 10 0.74 -8.34 54.65
C LYS A 10 0.45 -8.24 53.14
N LYS A 11 -0.82 -8.01 52.76
CA LYS A 11 -1.24 -7.81 51.36
C LYS A 11 -0.61 -6.56 50.75
N HIS A 12 -0.54 -5.45 51.50
CA HIS A 12 0.13 -4.23 51.04
C HIS A 12 1.63 -4.43 50.84
N LEU A 13 2.30 -5.11 51.77
CA LEU A 13 3.73 -5.44 51.66
C LEU A 13 4.01 -6.40 50.48
N THR A 14 3.10 -7.34 50.23
CA THR A 14 3.21 -8.30 49.12
C THR A 14 3.14 -7.59 47.77
N ALA A 15 2.22 -6.64 47.58
CA ALA A 15 2.12 -5.88 46.33
C ALA A 15 3.35 -4.99 46.07
N GLU A 16 3.86 -4.29 47.09
CA GLU A 16 5.09 -3.49 47.00
C GLU A 16 6.31 -4.37 46.65
N ASN A 17 6.43 -5.54 47.29
CA ASN A 17 7.49 -6.50 46.99
C ASN A 17 7.38 -7.09 45.58
N ASN A 18 6.19 -7.50 45.16
CA ASN A 18 5.94 -8.03 43.82
C ASN A 18 6.26 -7.00 42.74
N TYR A 19 5.87 -5.74 42.95
CA TYR A 19 6.25 -4.63 42.09
C TYR A 19 7.77 -4.52 41.93
N ASN A 20 8.51 -4.46 43.05
CA ASN A 20 9.97 -4.35 43.00
C ASN A 20 10.63 -5.57 42.32
N GLN A 21 10.11 -6.78 42.55
CA GLN A 21 10.59 -7.98 41.87
C GLN A 21 10.30 -7.95 40.37
N PHE A 22 9.11 -7.48 39.97
CA PHE A 22 8.74 -7.32 38.57
C PHE A 22 9.65 -6.33 37.84
N ILE A 23 9.94 -5.17 38.45
CA ILE A 23 10.89 -4.20 37.89
C ILE A 23 12.29 -4.83 37.73
N LYS A 24 12.79 -5.52 38.75
CA LYS A 24 14.10 -6.20 38.70
C LYS A 24 14.16 -7.26 37.61
N PHE A 25 13.12 -8.10 37.51
CA PHE A 25 12.98 -9.12 36.46
C PHE A 25 13.06 -8.48 35.07
N CYS A 26 12.24 -7.45 34.82
CA CYS A 26 12.22 -6.79 33.52
C CYS A 26 13.53 -6.08 33.20
N ARG A 27 14.16 -5.43 34.19
CA ARG A 27 15.39 -4.65 34.01
C ARG A 27 16.60 -5.53 33.73
N TYR A 28 16.76 -6.63 34.47
CA TYR A 28 18.00 -7.41 34.49
C TYR A 28 17.91 -8.78 33.84
N GLN A 29 16.72 -9.40 33.73
CA GLN A 29 16.59 -10.77 33.22
C GLN A 29 16.05 -10.85 31.79
N LEU A 30 15.28 -9.87 31.31
CA LEU A 30 14.74 -9.88 29.95
C LEU A 30 15.71 -9.27 28.93
N SER A 31 16.09 -10.01 27.89
CA SER A 31 16.83 -9.49 26.73
C SER A 31 15.88 -8.99 25.63
N GLY A 32 16.29 -8.02 24.80
CA GLY A 32 15.72 -7.85 23.44
C GLY A 32 15.30 -6.44 23.02
N LEU A 33 14.73 -5.61 23.90
CA LEU A 33 14.27 -4.27 23.51
C LEU A 33 15.36 -3.19 23.65
N THR A 34 16.14 -3.28 24.72
CA THR A 34 17.17 -2.32 25.10
C THR A 34 18.30 -3.01 25.85
N GLN A 35 19.50 -2.43 25.85
CA GLN A 35 20.57 -2.85 26.76
C GLN A 35 20.24 -2.35 28.18
N THR A 36 20.82 -2.98 29.22
CA THR A 36 20.64 -2.54 30.62
C THR A 36 20.97 -1.05 30.82
N GLN A 37 21.88 -0.51 30.01
CA GLN A 37 22.30 0.89 30.05
C GLN A 37 21.21 1.86 29.56
N ASP A 38 20.34 1.45 28.63
CA ASP A 38 19.26 2.31 28.13
C ASP A 38 18.10 2.43 29.16
N TRP A 39 18.13 1.68 30.26
CA TRP A 39 17.04 1.72 31.26
C TRP A 39 16.88 3.10 31.87
N GLU A 40 17.96 3.85 32.06
CA GLU A 40 17.91 5.19 32.66
C GLU A 40 17.37 6.24 31.67
N GLU A 41 17.46 5.98 30.37
CA GLU A 41 17.03 6.91 29.33
C GLU A 41 15.51 7.08 29.28
N TYR A 42 15.06 8.29 28.96
CA TYR A 42 13.63 8.59 28.74
C TYR A 42 13.18 8.33 27.29
N VAL A 43 14.15 8.13 26.38
CA VAL A 43 13.92 7.93 24.96
C VAL A 43 14.61 6.64 24.51
N TRP A 44 13.82 5.62 24.21
CA TRP A 44 14.31 4.41 23.56
C TRP A 44 14.17 4.58 22.05
N LYS A 45 15.26 5.01 21.40
CA LYS A 45 15.28 5.41 19.99
C LYS A 45 14.72 4.28 19.10
N GLY A 46 13.70 4.62 18.30
CA GLY A 46 13.01 3.67 17.43
C GLY A 46 11.86 2.89 18.08
N TYR A 47 11.69 2.99 19.40
CA TYR A 47 10.67 2.23 20.13
C TYR A 47 9.64 3.12 20.84
N VAL A 48 10.06 3.88 21.85
CA VAL A 48 9.16 4.65 22.74
C VAL A 48 9.80 5.91 23.30
N THR A 49 8.97 6.88 23.67
CA THR A 49 9.38 8.04 24.47
C THR A 49 8.45 8.22 25.65
N PHE A 50 9.01 8.14 26.86
CA PHE A 50 8.30 8.20 28.14
C PHE A 50 8.03 9.65 28.57
N ARG A 51 7.17 10.32 27.81
CA ARG A 51 6.67 11.68 28.11
C ARG A 51 5.24 11.66 28.64
N LYS A 52 4.86 12.67 29.42
CA LYS A 52 3.49 12.90 29.91
C LYS A 52 2.49 13.10 28.77
N ILE A 53 1.20 12.88 29.03
CA ILE A 53 0.13 13.23 28.09
C ILE A 53 0.04 14.76 27.89
N GLY A 54 -0.46 15.21 26.73
CA GLY A 54 -0.52 16.63 26.36
C GLY A 54 0.79 17.22 25.84
N VAL A 55 1.93 16.54 26.05
CA VAL A 55 3.21 16.94 25.45
C VAL A 55 3.25 16.48 23.99
N GLY A 56 3.03 17.40 23.05
CA GLY A 56 3.03 17.15 21.61
C GLY A 56 4.38 16.62 21.06
N HIS A 57 4.45 16.44 19.73
CA HIS A 57 5.64 15.96 19.03
C HIS A 57 6.73 17.03 18.92
N LYS A 58 7.35 17.38 20.05
CA LYS A 58 8.53 18.24 20.15
C LYS A 58 9.78 17.45 20.57
N ALA A 59 10.95 18.06 20.37
CA ALA A 59 12.22 17.60 20.91
C ALA A 59 12.06 17.33 22.42
N PHE A 60 12.56 16.18 22.88
CA PHE A 60 12.34 15.74 24.24
C PHE A 60 13.09 16.63 25.24
N ASN A 61 12.40 17.05 26.31
CA ASN A 61 12.98 17.76 27.44
C ASN A 61 12.70 16.95 28.71
N SER A 62 13.65 16.91 29.65
CA SER A 62 13.49 16.18 30.92
C SER A 62 12.27 16.62 31.72
N LYS A 63 11.84 17.89 31.60
CA LYS A 63 10.61 18.40 32.25
C LYS A 63 9.33 17.74 31.74
N ASP A 64 9.37 17.18 30.53
CA ASP A 64 8.24 16.50 29.90
C ASP A 64 8.18 15.00 30.26
N ALA A 65 9.17 14.47 30.99
CA ALA A 65 9.26 13.06 31.35
C ALA A 65 8.09 12.61 32.23
N MET A 66 7.68 11.35 32.11
CA MET A 66 6.75 10.74 33.08
C MET A 66 7.29 10.85 34.50
N HIS A 67 6.39 10.94 35.48
CA HIS A 67 6.70 10.99 36.90
C HIS A 67 7.56 9.78 37.32
N GLU A 68 8.56 10.03 38.16
CA GLU A 68 9.58 9.04 38.53
C GLU A 68 8.97 7.76 39.13
N ASP A 69 8.01 7.91 40.05
CA ASP A 69 7.26 6.79 40.64
C ASP A 69 6.55 5.86 39.63
N PHE A 70 6.20 6.36 38.44
CA PHE A 70 5.48 5.60 37.42
C PHE A 70 6.39 5.14 36.26
N LEU A 71 7.50 5.84 36.03
CA LEU A 71 8.38 5.64 34.89
C LEU A 71 8.94 4.22 34.82
N ASP A 72 9.41 3.68 35.95
CA ASP A 72 9.94 2.32 36.01
C ASP A 72 8.88 1.27 35.67
N PHE A 73 7.64 1.46 36.13
CA PHE A 73 6.53 0.60 35.74
C PHE A 73 6.28 0.63 34.24
N ALA A 74 6.21 1.83 33.65
CA ALA A 74 5.98 2.00 32.21
C ALA A 74 7.08 1.31 31.39
N LYS A 75 8.36 1.49 31.78
CA LYS A 75 9.52 0.82 31.18
C LYS A 75 9.42 -0.70 31.29
N ALA A 76 9.13 -1.21 32.48
CA ALA A 76 9.00 -2.65 32.74
C ALA A 76 7.86 -3.26 31.92
N TYR A 77 6.70 -2.62 31.87
CA TYR A 77 5.56 -3.10 31.13
C TYR A 77 5.85 -3.18 29.61
N ILE A 78 6.46 -2.15 29.03
CA ILE A 78 6.82 -2.16 27.59
C ILE A 78 7.84 -3.27 27.29
N ARG A 79 8.89 -3.41 28.11
CA ARG A 79 9.92 -4.43 27.91
C ARG A 79 9.36 -5.85 28.07
N TYR A 80 8.49 -6.07 29.06
CA TYR A 80 7.80 -7.34 29.26
C TYR A 80 6.94 -7.70 28.04
N GLN A 81 6.09 -6.78 27.58
CA GLN A 81 5.25 -6.98 26.39
C GLN A 81 6.09 -7.27 25.14
N HIS A 82 7.21 -6.56 24.94
CA HIS A 82 8.12 -6.81 23.82
C HIS A 82 8.73 -8.21 23.87
N SER A 83 9.14 -8.68 25.05
CA SER A 83 9.75 -10.01 25.20
C SER A 83 8.78 -11.15 24.86
N LEU A 84 7.48 -10.96 25.12
CA LEU A 84 6.44 -11.93 24.75
C LEU A 84 6.08 -11.84 23.26
N LYS A 85 5.89 -10.61 22.76
CA LYS A 85 5.52 -10.36 21.38
C LYS A 85 6.04 -8.99 20.93
N PRO A 86 7.14 -8.95 20.16
CA PRO A 86 7.68 -7.71 19.62
C PRO A 86 6.62 -6.95 18.80
N LEU A 87 6.41 -5.67 19.12
CA LEU A 87 5.53 -4.78 18.37
C LEU A 87 6.35 -3.78 17.56
N LYS A 88 5.91 -3.50 16.33
CA LYS A 88 6.51 -2.47 15.48
C LYS A 88 6.26 -1.04 15.99
N ASN A 89 5.23 -0.84 16.81
CA ASN A 89 4.89 0.46 17.40
C ASN A 89 4.13 0.27 18.73
N TYR A 90 4.54 1.01 19.77
CA TYR A 90 3.95 1.00 21.11
C TYR A 90 2.99 2.17 21.39
N GLY A 91 2.64 2.96 20.38
CA GLY A 91 1.86 4.19 20.51
C GLY A 91 0.53 4.01 21.26
N ALA A 92 -0.26 3.00 20.90
CA ALA A 92 -1.53 2.72 21.58
C ALA A 92 -1.34 2.37 23.07
N THR A 93 -0.31 1.59 23.40
CA THR A 93 0.04 1.26 24.78
C THR A 93 0.50 2.50 25.55
N MET A 94 1.33 3.34 24.91
CA MET A 94 1.82 4.58 25.50
C MET A 94 0.71 5.59 25.76
N MET A 95 -0.33 5.66 24.92
CA MET A 95 -1.50 6.50 25.19
C MET A 95 -2.14 6.14 26.52
N ALA A 96 -2.41 4.84 26.75
CA ALA A 96 -3.01 4.36 27.98
C ALA A 96 -2.11 4.58 29.21
N LEU A 97 -0.80 4.30 29.08
CA LEU A 97 0.17 4.55 30.17
C LEU A 97 0.22 6.03 30.57
N ARG A 98 0.19 6.95 29.61
CA ARG A 98 0.21 8.40 29.88
C ARG A 98 -1.08 8.90 30.53
N CYS A 99 -2.24 8.39 30.08
CA CYS A 99 -3.51 8.66 30.76
C CYS A 99 -3.51 8.15 32.19
N LEU A 100 -3.01 6.93 32.40
CA LEU A 100 -3.01 6.27 33.71
C LEU A 100 -2.07 6.97 34.71
N GLU A 101 -0.89 7.41 34.24
CA GLU A 101 0.03 8.23 35.03
C GLU A 101 -0.67 9.50 35.54
N GLN A 102 -1.29 10.28 34.64
CA GLN A 102 -1.96 11.52 35.03
C GLN A 102 -3.13 11.25 35.98
N ALA A 103 -3.92 10.21 35.74
CA ALA A 103 -5.03 9.84 36.62
C ALA A 103 -4.57 9.45 38.03
N LEU A 104 -3.48 8.69 38.14
CA LEU A 104 -2.88 8.31 39.43
C LEU A 104 -2.49 9.54 40.25
N LEU A 105 -1.81 10.50 39.60
CA LEU A 105 -1.41 11.75 40.23
C LEU A 105 -2.61 12.61 40.61
N GLN A 106 -3.67 12.66 39.79
CA GLN A 106 -4.85 13.47 40.07
C GLN A 106 -5.73 12.89 41.19
N VAL A 107 -5.93 11.57 41.22
CA VAL A 107 -6.87 10.92 42.16
C VAL A 107 -6.21 10.59 43.48
N LEU A 108 -4.94 10.16 43.47
CA LEU A 108 -4.26 9.61 44.65
C LEU A 108 -3.04 10.42 45.09
N ASN A 109 -2.65 11.46 44.34
CA ASN A 109 -1.44 12.24 44.57
C ASN A 109 -0.17 11.35 44.70
N SER A 110 -0.12 10.26 43.94
CA SER A 110 0.97 9.27 43.94
C SER A 110 1.09 8.64 42.55
N GLY A 111 2.32 8.52 42.02
CA GLY A 111 2.57 7.84 40.75
C GLY A 111 2.75 6.32 40.87
N LEU A 112 2.61 5.75 42.06
CA LEU A 112 2.90 4.35 42.33
C LEU A 112 1.76 3.45 41.85
N ILE A 113 2.01 2.66 40.80
CA ILE A 113 1.00 1.82 40.15
C ILE A 113 0.26 0.89 41.12
N TYR A 114 0.91 0.39 42.16
CA TYR A 114 0.30 -0.55 43.10
C TYR A 114 -0.83 0.05 43.96
N ASN A 115 -1.00 1.39 43.94
CA ASN A 115 -2.11 2.09 44.59
C ASN A 115 -3.36 2.22 43.69
N VAL A 116 -3.28 1.84 42.41
CA VAL A 116 -4.35 2.04 41.42
C VAL A 116 -5.66 1.35 41.82
N THR A 117 -6.78 1.99 41.48
CA THR A 117 -8.15 1.49 41.71
C THR A 117 -8.98 1.61 40.43
N ALA A 118 -10.19 1.03 40.42
CA ALA A 118 -11.11 1.18 39.28
C ALA A 118 -11.42 2.66 38.97
N VAL A 119 -11.54 3.51 39.99
CA VAL A 119 -11.77 4.96 39.84
C VAL A 119 -10.63 5.63 39.07
N VAL A 120 -9.39 5.20 39.29
CA VAL A 120 -8.25 5.73 38.55
C VAL A 120 -8.32 5.35 37.07
N PHE A 121 -8.82 4.16 36.73
CA PHE A 121 -9.02 3.77 35.34
C PHE A 121 -10.15 4.56 34.66
N ASP A 122 -11.23 4.86 35.39
CA ASP A 122 -12.30 5.74 34.89
C ASP A 122 -11.76 7.14 34.61
N GLU A 123 -11.01 7.72 35.55
CA GLU A 123 -10.37 9.03 35.36
C GLU A 123 -9.36 9.00 34.20
N ALA A 124 -8.57 7.93 34.05
CA ALA A 124 -7.63 7.79 32.93
C ALA A 124 -8.36 7.82 31.58
N LEU A 125 -9.53 7.19 31.49
CA LEU A 125 -10.34 7.22 30.27
C LEU A 125 -10.97 8.61 30.03
N GLN A 126 -11.41 9.30 31.09
CA GLN A 126 -11.88 10.68 31.00
C GLN A 126 -10.77 11.63 30.55
N ILE A 127 -9.55 11.52 31.09
CA ILE A 127 -8.37 12.25 30.62
C ILE A 127 -8.14 11.94 29.13
N GLY A 128 -8.20 10.66 28.74
CA GLY A 128 -8.09 10.24 27.35
C GLY A 128 -9.09 10.94 26.42
N SER A 129 -10.33 11.12 26.85
CA SER A 129 -11.37 11.79 26.05
C SER A 129 -11.10 13.27 25.79
N LYS A 130 -10.23 13.93 26.59
CA LYS A 130 -9.81 15.32 26.37
C LYS A 130 -8.79 15.45 25.23
N TYR A 131 -8.10 14.36 24.89
CA TYR A 131 -7.00 14.35 23.89
C TYR A 131 -7.30 13.50 22.66
N PHE A 132 -8.22 12.53 22.76
CA PHE A 132 -8.47 11.54 21.73
C PHE A 132 -9.94 11.46 21.36
N GLU A 133 -10.20 11.34 20.06
CA GLU A 133 -11.56 11.21 19.53
C GLU A 133 -11.87 9.79 19.03
N SER A 134 -13.16 9.43 19.09
CA SER A 134 -13.75 8.26 18.43
C SER A 134 -12.95 6.95 18.63
N ASN A 135 -12.32 6.44 17.57
CA ASN A 135 -11.64 5.15 17.58
C ASN A 135 -10.31 5.17 18.35
N VAL A 136 -9.66 6.33 18.43
CA VAL A 136 -8.38 6.48 19.16
C VAL A 136 -8.66 6.38 20.66
N LEU A 137 -9.76 6.99 21.14
CA LEU A 137 -10.23 6.85 22.51
C LEU A 137 -10.61 5.39 22.84
N ALA A 138 -11.35 4.72 21.95
CA ALA A 138 -11.70 3.31 22.11
C ALA A 138 -10.44 2.41 22.21
N GLN A 139 -9.41 2.69 21.40
CA GLN A 139 -8.12 1.99 21.51
C GLN A 139 -7.42 2.25 22.83
N CYS A 140 -7.44 3.48 23.34
CA CYS A 140 -6.93 3.81 24.68
C CYS A 140 -7.63 2.97 25.75
N GLY A 141 -8.98 2.94 25.73
CA GLY A 141 -9.79 2.14 26.65
C GLY A 141 -9.48 0.64 26.60
N ILE A 142 -9.30 0.06 25.40
CA ILE A 142 -8.89 -1.35 25.25
C ILE A 142 -7.53 -1.61 25.91
N GLN A 143 -6.57 -0.69 25.77
CA GLN A 143 -5.25 -0.83 26.39
C GLN A 143 -5.29 -0.64 27.91
N LEU A 144 -6.12 0.28 28.41
CA LEU A 144 -6.39 0.43 29.85
C LEU A 144 -7.00 -0.86 30.44
N GLU A 145 -7.91 -1.51 29.72
CA GLU A 145 -8.52 -2.77 30.18
C GLU A 145 -7.48 -3.90 30.25
N LYS A 146 -6.61 -3.98 29.25
CA LYS A 146 -5.47 -4.93 29.27
C LYS A 146 -4.52 -4.65 30.43
N LEU A 147 -4.20 -3.39 30.68
CA LEU A 147 -3.37 -2.99 31.83
C LEU A 147 -4.02 -3.40 33.15
N SER A 148 -5.33 -3.13 33.33
CA SER A 148 -6.08 -3.53 34.54
C SER A 148 -6.02 -5.04 34.79
N LYS A 149 -6.17 -5.86 33.74
CA LYS A 149 -6.05 -7.32 33.85
C LYS A 149 -4.63 -7.73 34.21
N PHE A 150 -3.64 -7.19 33.50
CA PHE A 150 -2.23 -7.51 33.70
C PHE A 150 -1.76 -7.27 35.14
N ILE A 151 -2.06 -6.10 35.71
CA ILE A 151 -1.63 -5.76 37.07
C ILE A 151 -2.33 -6.61 38.14
N CYS A 152 -3.54 -7.09 37.87
CA CYS A 152 -4.24 -8.02 38.77
C CYS A 152 -3.65 -9.43 38.68
N GLU A 153 -3.46 -9.95 37.46
CA GLU A 153 -2.88 -11.28 37.21
C GLU A 153 -1.48 -11.43 37.82
N HIS A 154 -0.69 -10.34 37.83
CA HIS A 154 0.65 -10.31 38.39
C HIS A 154 0.69 -9.85 39.87
N ASN A 155 -0.46 -9.71 40.53
CA ASN A 155 -0.57 -9.29 41.94
C ASN A 155 0.23 -8.01 42.25
N LEU A 156 0.16 -7.03 41.34
CA LEU A 156 0.86 -5.74 41.44
C LEU A 156 0.02 -4.66 42.14
N VAL A 157 -1.17 -4.98 42.65
CA VAL A 157 -2.12 -4.00 43.20
C VAL A 157 -2.47 -4.30 44.65
N LYS A 158 -2.53 -3.26 45.48
CA LYS A 158 -2.87 -3.34 46.92
C LYS A 158 -4.32 -3.72 47.18
N SER A 159 -5.24 -3.28 46.32
CA SER A 159 -6.65 -3.67 46.34
C SER A 159 -6.84 -5.18 46.12
N GLY A 160 -5.86 -5.85 45.50
CA GLY A 160 -5.83 -7.28 45.19
C GLY A 160 -6.64 -7.68 43.97
N TYR A 161 -7.66 -6.91 43.58
CA TYR A 161 -8.43 -7.15 42.38
C TYR A 161 -9.07 -5.85 41.87
N ILE A 162 -9.07 -5.68 40.55
CA ILE A 162 -9.69 -4.55 39.85
C ILE A 162 -10.48 -5.12 38.66
N SER A 163 -11.81 -4.98 38.71
CA SER A 163 -12.70 -5.36 37.61
C SER A 163 -13.12 -4.12 36.82
N TRP A 164 -12.19 -3.52 36.10
CA TRP A 164 -12.48 -2.41 35.21
C TRP A 164 -12.73 -2.91 33.77
N LYS A 165 -13.74 -2.34 33.10
CA LYS A 165 -14.06 -2.66 31.70
C LYS A 165 -14.24 -1.37 30.91
N ASN A 166 -13.74 -1.36 29.68
CA ASN A 166 -13.89 -0.21 28.81
C ASN A 166 -15.35 -0.09 28.32
N HIS A 167 -15.98 1.06 28.56
CA HIS A 167 -17.34 1.35 28.07
C HIS A 167 -17.35 2.04 26.69
N VAL A 168 -16.22 2.57 26.23
CA VAL A 168 -16.11 3.22 24.91
C VAL A 168 -15.95 2.17 23.82
N LYS A 169 -17.00 2.00 23.01
CA LYS A 169 -16.98 1.08 21.86
C LYS A 169 -16.27 1.74 20.68
N GLN A 170 -15.50 0.93 19.95
CA GLN A 170 -14.96 1.35 18.67
C GLN A 170 -16.11 1.56 17.69
N LYS A 171 -16.19 2.73 17.05
CA LYS A 171 -17.17 2.99 16.01
C LYS A 171 -16.81 2.11 14.80
N VAL A 172 -17.68 1.17 14.48
CA VAL A 172 -17.56 0.35 13.27
C VAL A 172 -18.25 1.09 12.14
N LYS A 173 -17.58 1.29 11.00
CA LYS A 173 -18.23 1.88 9.82
C LYS A 173 -19.37 0.93 9.40
N ASN A 174 -20.56 1.49 9.15
CA ASN A 174 -21.64 0.75 8.51
C ASN A 174 -21.24 0.44 7.06
N ASN A 175 -21.68 -0.70 6.54
CA ASN A 175 -21.60 -0.97 5.11
C ASN A 175 -22.78 -0.29 4.41
N TYR A 176 -22.59 0.08 3.14
CA TYR A 176 -23.65 0.63 2.28
C TYR A 176 -24.25 1.91 2.85
N LEU A 177 -23.42 2.95 2.99
CA LEU A 177 -23.92 4.28 3.31
C LEU A 177 -24.59 4.88 2.07
N PRO A 178 -25.64 5.70 2.23
CA PRO A 178 -26.12 6.56 1.15
C PRO A 178 -24.97 7.37 0.54
N GLU A 179 -25.00 7.61 -0.76
CA GLU A 179 -23.93 8.34 -1.44
C GLU A 179 -23.72 9.74 -0.84
N ILE A 180 -24.81 10.39 -0.44
CA ILE A 180 -24.83 11.69 0.23
C ILE A 180 -24.13 11.62 1.60
N GLU A 181 -24.12 10.47 2.28
CA GLU A 181 -23.54 10.32 3.62
C GLU A 181 -22.06 9.86 3.60
N ASP A 182 -21.54 9.38 2.47
CA ASP A 182 -20.13 9.01 2.30
C ASP A 182 -19.34 10.08 1.53
N TYR A 183 -19.34 11.32 2.02
CA TYR A 183 -18.60 12.46 1.42
C TYR A 183 -17.10 12.18 1.18
N HIS A 184 -16.52 11.18 1.86
CA HIS A 184 -15.12 10.76 1.67
C HIS A 184 -14.93 9.67 0.58
N ARG A 185 -16.01 9.19 -0.05
CA ARG A 185 -16.01 8.19 -1.14
C ARG A 185 -15.14 8.66 -2.30
N ASN A 186 -15.36 9.89 -2.76
CA ASN A 186 -14.62 10.51 -3.86
C ASN A 186 -13.12 10.65 -3.56
N ASP A 187 -12.74 10.89 -2.30
CA ASP A 187 -11.32 10.96 -1.91
C ASP A 187 -10.69 9.54 -1.90
N LYS A 188 -11.42 8.51 -1.46
CA LYS A 188 -10.87 7.15 -1.25
C LYS A 188 -10.83 6.27 -2.49
N LEU A 189 -11.64 6.56 -3.51
CA LEU A 189 -11.52 5.97 -4.83
C LEU A 189 -10.49 6.74 -5.66
N PRO A 190 -9.83 6.10 -6.63
CA PRO A 190 -8.94 6.81 -7.53
C PRO A 190 -9.74 7.74 -8.43
N ASP A 191 -9.20 8.93 -8.68
CA ASP A 191 -9.69 9.80 -9.74
C ASP A 191 -9.56 9.08 -11.09
N GLU A 192 -10.62 9.14 -11.91
CA GLU A 192 -10.69 8.41 -13.17
C GLU A 192 -9.63 8.92 -14.16
N SER A 193 -9.46 10.23 -14.28
CA SER A 193 -8.46 10.85 -15.15
C SER A 193 -7.05 10.42 -14.75
N ALA A 194 -6.74 10.40 -13.45
CA ALA A 194 -5.46 9.92 -12.93
C ALA A 194 -5.25 8.41 -13.17
N LEU A 195 -6.31 7.60 -13.06
CA LEU A 195 -6.27 6.17 -13.32
C LEU A 195 -6.02 5.86 -14.81
N LEU A 196 -6.70 6.56 -15.71
CA LEU A 196 -6.51 6.44 -17.15
C LEU A 196 -5.13 6.94 -17.57
N ALA A 197 -4.65 8.05 -16.98
CA ALA A 197 -3.32 8.58 -17.26
C ALA A 197 -2.21 7.60 -16.88
N ILE A 198 -2.26 6.98 -15.69
CA ILE A 198 -1.24 6.00 -15.30
C ILE A 198 -1.33 4.71 -16.13
N ALA A 199 -2.54 4.33 -16.57
CA ALA A 199 -2.74 3.21 -17.50
C ALA A 199 -2.14 3.51 -18.89
N ASP A 200 -2.33 4.73 -19.42
CA ASP A 200 -1.70 5.17 -20.67
C ASP A 200 -0.18 5.10 -20.56
N ILE A 201 0.40 5.69 -19.50
CA ILE A 201 1.85 5.64 -19.26
C ILE A 201 2.34 4.20 -19.18
N PHE A 202 1.66 3.32 -18.45
CA PHE A 202 2.03 1.91 -18.36
C PHE A 202 1.94 1.19 -19.71
N SER A 203 0.96 1.55 -20.55
CA SER A 203 0.71 0.91 -21.84
C SER A 203 1.84 1.14 -22.85
N LYS A 204 2.55 2.27 -22.76
CA LYS A 204 3.64 2.64 -23.68
C LYS A 204 4.72 1.57 -23.79
N ASN A 205 5.39 1.58 -24.94
CA ASN A 205 6.55 0.75 -25.22
C ASN A 205 7.69 1.04 -24.23
N ASP A 206 8.51 0.03 -23.95
CA ASP A 206 9.54 0.13 -22.91
C ASP A 206 10.62 1.15 -23.26
N GLU A 207 10.89 1.39 -24.54
CA GLU A 207 11.90 2.33 -25.03
C GLU A 207 11.49 3.78 -24.75
N LEU A 208 10.18 4.04 -24.62
CA LEU A 208 9.62 5.37 -24.37
C LEU A 208 9.55 5.72 -22.88
N LEU A 209 9.83 4.75 -22.00
CA LEU A 209 9.71 4.92 -20.56
C LEU A 209 11.09 5.00 -19.90
N SER A 210 11.29 6.04 -19.08
CA SER A 210 12.46 6.08 -18.21
C SER A 210 12.47 4.90 -17.23
N PRO A 211 13.62 4.46 -16.71
CA PRO A 211 13.68 3.42 -15.68
C PRO A 211 12.78 3.73 -14.48
N ARG A 212 12.69 5.01 -14.12
CA ARG A 212 11.83 5.50 -13.03
C ARG A 212 10.34 5.31 -13.36
N ASP A 213 9.92 5.65 -14.56
CA ASP A 213 8.52 5.50 -14.98
C ASP A 213 8.15 4.02 -15.10
N LYS A 214 9.04 3.18 -15.63
CA LYS A 214 8.88 1.71 -15.63
C LYS A 214 8.65 1.20 -14.22
N PHE A 215 9.46 1.64 -13.25
CA PHE A 215 9.32 1.23 -11.85
C PHE A 215 7.98 1.67 -11.27
N THR A 216 7.69 2.99 -11.30
CA THR A 216 6.49 3.56 -10.67
C THR A 216 5.20 3.02 -11.29
N SER A 217 5.11 2.99 -12.62
CA SER A 217 3.91 2.47 -13.32
C SER A 217 3.71 0.97 -13.10
N SER A 218 4.79 0.16 -13.07
CA SER A 218 4.69 -1.29 -12.83
C SER A 218 4.27 -1.61 -11.40
N VAL A 219 4.83 -0.90 -10.41
CA VAL A 219 4.40 -1.05 -9.01
C VAL A 219 2.92 -0.67 -8.85
N PHE A 220 2.46 0.41 -9.50
CA PHE A 220 1.05 0.79 -9.46
C PHE A 220 0.15 -0.22 -10.19
N ALA A 221 0.57 -0.73 -11.34
CA ALA A 221 -0.16 -1.77 -12.08
C ALA A 221 -0.38 -3.04 -11.23
N LEU A 222 0.63 -3.46 -10.44
CA LEU A 222 0.48 -4.60 -9.52
C LEU A 222 -0.51 -4.31 -8.38
N LEU A 223 -0.58 -3.06 -7.90
CA LEU A 223 -1.62 -2.64 -6.92
C LEU A 223 -3.04 -2.72 -7.50
N LEU A 224 -3.18 -2.57 -8.83
CA LEU A 224 -4.44 -2.75 -9.57
C LEU A 224 -4.72 -4.21 -9.96
N CYS A 225 -3.72 -5.09 -9.99
CA CYS A 225 -3.95 -6.50 -10.31
C CYS A 225 -4.56 -7.28 -9.13
N CYS A 226 -4.21 -6.92 -7.90
CA CYS A 226 -4.76 -7.53 -6.69
C CYS A 226 -4.67 -6.58 -5.49
N PRO A 227 -5.63 -6.64 -4.54
CA PRO A 227 -5.69 -5.74 -3.40
C PRO A 227 -4.48 -5.93 -2.48
N SER A 228 -3.51 -5.01 -2.57
CA SER A 228 -2.22 -5.11 -1.89
C SER A 228 -1.84 -3.80 -1.19
N ARG A 229 -0.96 -3.89 -0.20
CA ARG A 229 -0.25 -2.69 0.29
C ARG A 229 0.95 -2.43 -0.58
N ILE A 230 1.33 -1.15 -0.71
CA ILE A 230 2.58 -0.78 -1.38
C ILE A 230 3.80 -1.52 -0.79
N SER A 231 3.86 -1.65 0.54
CA SER A 231 4.96 -2.34 1.21
C SER A 231 4.97 -3.86 0.97
N GLU A 232 3.85 -4.45 0.56
CA GLU A 232 3.78 -5.85 0.12
C GLU A 232 4.36 -5.98 -1.29
N ILE A 233 4.02 -5.06 -2.21
CA ILE A 233 4.56 -5.03 -3.58
C ILE A 233 6.07 -4.76 -3.60
N LEU A 234 6.54 -3.77 -2.83
CA LEU A 234 7.97 -3.43 -2.72
C LEU A 234 8.82 -4.53 -2.06
N ALA A 235 8.16 -5.52 -1.45
CA ALA A 235 8.80 -6.69 -0.85
C ALA A 235 8.30 -7.99 -1.49
N LEU A 236 7.95 -7.97 -2.78
CA LEU A 236 7.69 -9.19 -3.53
C LEU A 236 8.99 -9.92 -3.85
N PRO A 237 9.00 -11.26 -3.80
CA PRO A 237 10.13 -12.03 -4.29
C PRO A 237 10.19 -12.02 -5.82
N ALA A 238 11.38 -12.18 -6.39
CA ALA A 238 11.59 -12.18 -7.85
C ALA A 238 10.92 -13.40 -8.50
N ASP A 239 10.85 -14.53 -7.79
CA ASP A 239 10.10 -15.72 -8.19
C ASP A 239 8.62 -15.70 -7.74
N CYS A 240 8.00 -14.53 -7.57
CA CYS A 240 6.63 -14.45 -7.06
C CYS A 240 5.57 -15.15 -7.93
N GLU A 241 5.78 -15.31 -9.23
CA GLU A 241 4.79 -15.87 -10.16
C GLU A 241 4.51 -17.36 -9.89
N ILE A 242 3.23 -17.74 -9.95
CA ILE A 242 2.80 -19.14 -9.83
C ILE A 242 1.58 -19.41 -10.73
N THR A 243 1.56 -20.59 -11.35
CA THR A 243 0.40 -21.11 -12.08
C THR A 243 -0.02 -22.44 -11.48
N GLN A 244 -1.31 -22.63 -11.21
CA GLN A 244 -1.88 -23.89 -10.73
C GLN A 244 -3.18 -24.19 -11.49
N LYS A 245 -3.48 -25.47 -11.71
CA LYS A 245 -4.79 -25.88 -12.25
C LYS A 245 -5.80 -25.96 -11.10
N ASP A 246 -6.98 -25.40 -11.30
CA ASP A 246 -8.09 -25.57 -10.37
C ASP A 246 -8.76 -26.95 -10.51
N ASP A 247 -9.78 -27.20 -9.69
CA ASP A 247 -10.53 -28.47 -9.69
C ASP A 247 -11.23 -28.76 -11.04
N LYS A 248 -11.36 -27.75 -11.91
CA LYS A 248 -11.93 -27.86 -13.26
C LYS A 248 -10.84 -27.98 -14.34
N GLY A 249 -9.57 -28.09 -13.94
CA GLY A 249 -8.42 -28.17 -14.84
C GLY A 249 -8.01 -26.83 -15.47
N ILE A 250 -8.62 -25.71 -15.06
CA ILE A 250 -8.33 -24.38 -15.63
C ILE A 250 -7.07 -23.82 -14.96
N GLU A 251 -6.13 -23.36 -15.78
CA GLU A 251 -4.92 -22.70 -15.26
C GLU A 251 -5.26 -21.34 -14.63
N ARG A 252 -4.87 -21.20 -13.37
CA ARG A 252 -4.99 -19.98 -12.57
C ARG A 252 -3.61 -19.42 -12.32
N TYR A 253 -3.43 -18.15 -12.67
CA TYR A 253 -2.20 -17.40 -12.41
C TYR A 253 -2.35 -16.59 -11.12
N GLY A 254 -1.33 -16.63 -10.28
CA GLY A 254 -1.28 -15.93 -9.02
C GLY A 254 0.12 -15.46 -8.68
N LEU A 255 0.20 -14.66 -7.63
CA LEU A 255 1.45 -14.15 -7.08
C LEU A 255 1.61 -14.64 -5.64
N ARG A 256 2.82 -15.11 -5.29
CA ARG A 256 3.21 -15.50 -3.94
C ARG A 256 3.51 -14.23 -3.13
N PHE A 257 2.66 -13.98 -2.13
CA PHE A 257 2.70 -12.83 -1.24
C PHE A 257 3.02 -13.24 0.19
N TYR A 258 3.60 -12.30 0.94
CA TYR A 258 3.59 -12.36 2.41
C TYR A 258 2.80 -11.18 2.95
N SER A 259 1.64 -11.47 3.55
CA SER A 259 0.67 -10.46 3.98
C SER A 259 1.01 -9.89 5.36
N VAL A 260 1.10 -8.55 5.47
CA VAL A 260 1.58 -7.86 6.69
C VAL A 260 0.59 -7.94 7.86
N LYS A 261 -0.71 -8.12 7.60
CA LYS A 261 -1.75 -8.21 8.65
C LYS A 261 -1.88 -9.61 9.26
N GLY A 262 -0.76 -10.28 9.48
CA GLY A 262 -0.67 -11.58 10.17
C GLY A 262 -1.25 -12.78 9.42
N TYR A 263 -1.72 -12.61 8.19
CA TYR A 263 -2.20 -13.73 7.35
C TYR A 263 -1.04 -14.61 6.86
N GLY A 264 0.19 -14.09 6.84
CA GLY A 264 1.39 -14.85 6.49
C GLY A 264 1.54 -15.09 4.99
N PRO A 265 2.23 -16.18 4.57
CA PRO A 265 2.41 -16.52 3.16
C PRO A 265 1.08 -16.93 2.53
N ASN A 266 0.76 -16.35 1.36
CA ASN A 266 -0.47 -16.62 0.63
C ASN A 266 -0.27 -16.43 -0.88
N ILE A 267 -1.15 -17.00 -1.70
CA ILE A 267 -1.25 -16.72 -3.12
C ILE A 267 -2.37 -15.71 -3.35
N LYS A 268 -2.05 -14.61 -4.03
CA LYS A 268 -3.07 -13.70 -4.58
C LYS A 268 -3.32 -14.06 -6.03
N TRP A 269 -4.48 -14.66 -6.27
CA TRP A 269 -4.95 -14.95 -7.62
C TRP A 269 -5.25 -13.66 -8.38
N ILE A 270 -4.80 -13.61 -9.63
CA ILE A 270 -4.97 -12.46 -10.51
C ILE A 270 -6.16 -12.73 -11.45
N PRO A 271 -7.12 -11.80 -11.58
CA PRO A 271 -8.18 -11.93 -12.57
C PRO A 271 -7.63 -12.16 -13.97
N GLN A 272 -8.27 -13.03 -14.76
CA GLN A 272 -7.74 -13.47 -16.06
C GLN A 272 -7.39 -12.30 -17.00
N VAL A 273 -8.23 -11.27 -17.02
CA VAL A 273 -8.04 -10.04 -17.81
C VAL A 273 -6.83 -9.21 -17.38
N MET A 274 -6.39 -9.35 -16.13
CA MET A 274 -5.23 -8.62 -15.57
C MET A 274 -3.91 -9.40 -15.66
N ILE A 275 -3.93 -10.68 -16.09
CA ILE A 275 -2.71 -11.50 -16.20
C ILE A 275 -1.65 -10.84 -17.10
N PRO A 276 -1.98 -10.32 -18.31
CA PRO A 276 -1.00 -9.66 -19.16
C PRO A 276 -0.37 -8.42 -18.50
N VAL A 277 -1.16 -7.67 -17.74
CA VAL A 277 -0.72 -6.47 -17.00
C VAL A 277 0.26 -6.87 -15.89
N ALA A 278 -0.08 -7.89 -15.10
CA ALA A 278 0.77 -8.40 -14.02
C ALA A 278 2.12 -8.90 -14.56
N LYS A 279 2.10 -9.74 -15.61
CA LYS A 279 3.32 -10.27 -16.24
C LYS A 279 4.20 -9.15 -16.81
N LYS A 280 3.61 -8.16 -17.50
CA LYS A 280 4.35 -7.01 -18.04
C LYS A 280 5.00 -6.19 -16.92
N ALA A 281 4.30 -5.96 -15.81
CA ALA A 281 4.84 -5.25 -14.66
C ALA A 281 5.99 -6.01 -13.98
N ILE A 282 5.84 -7.33 -13.76
CA ILE A 282 6.88 -8.16 -13.14
C ILE A 282 8.13 -8.23 -14.03
N ARG A 283 7.97 -8.43 -15.34
CA ARG A 283 9.09 -8.42 -16.30
C ARG A 283 9.89 -7.11 -16.22
N ARG A 284 9.20 -5.96 -16.17
CA ARG A 284 9.86 -4.64 -16.04
C ARG A 284 10.65 -4.54 -14.73
N LEU A 285 10.06 -4.98 -13.61
CA LEU A 285 10.71 -4.95 -12.30
C LEU A 285 11.88 -5.94 -12.20
N LEU A 286 11.77 -7.13 -12.81
CA LEU A 286 12.87 -8.10 -12.90
C LEU A 286 14.05 -7.53 -13.68
N SER A 287 13.78 -6.89 -14.82
CA SER A 287 14.81 -6.23 -15.63
C SER A 287 15.50 -5.10 -14.86
N LEU A 288 14.74 -4.26 -14.15
CA LEU A 288 15.31 -3.19 -13.33
C LEU A 288 16.13 -3.72 -12.15
N SER A 289 15.70 -4.81 -11.52
CA SER A 289 16.38 -5.36 -10.34
C SER A 289 17.57 -6.26 -10.65
N GLN A 290 17.78 -6.62 -11.93
CA GLN A 290 18.75 -7.63 -12.34
C GLN A 290 20.14 -7.39 -11.76
N ASN A 291 20.74 -6.23 -12.02
CA ASN A 291 22.11 -5.92 -11.59
C ASN A 291 22.28 -6.02 -10.06
N ALA A 292 21.30 -5.52 -9.31
CA ALA A 292 21.37 -5.54 -7.85
C ALA A 292 21.17 -6.95 -7.29
N ARG A 293 20.29 -7.76 -7.91
CA ARG A 293 20.09 -9.17 -7.54
C ARG A 293 21.29 -10.03 -7.88
N GLU A 294 21.96 -9.80 -9.01
CA GLU A 294 23.18 -10.50 -9.41
C GLU A 294 24.34 -10.21 -8.44
N LEU A 295 24.55 -8.94 -8.06
CA LEU A 295 25.51 -8.59 -7.02
C LEU A 295 25.17 -9.29 -5.71
N ALA A 296 23.91 -9.24 -5.27
CA ALA A 296 23.50 -9.90 -4.03
C ALA A 296 23.75 -11.40 -4.07
N GLN A 297 23.40 -12.07 -5.18
CA GLN A 297 23.65 -13.49 -5.38
C GLN A 297 25.16 -13.82 -5.36
N TRP A 298 25.99 -12.96 -5.95
CA TRP A 298 27.44 -13.10 -5.89
C TRP A 298 27.96 -12.98 -4.46
N CYS A 299 27.57 -11.93 -3.73
CA CYS A 299 27.97 -11.72 -2.34
C CYS A 299 27.55 -12.89 -1.44
N GLU A 300 26.37 -13.47 -1.67
CA GLU A 300 25.89 -14.65 -0.94
C GLU A 300 26.72 -15.91 -1.23
N LYS A 301 27.21 -16.08 -2.47
CA LYS A 301 27.90 -17.29 -2.91
C LYS A 301 29.43 -17.23 -2.76
N TYR A 302 30.00 -16.05 -2.94
CA TYR A 302 31.44 -15.80 -2.97
C TYR A 302 31.78 -14.54 -2.15
N PRO A 303 31.59 -14.57 -0.81
CA PRO A 303 31.77 -13.40 0.04
C PRO A 303 33.20 -12.85 0.02
N ASP A 304 34.20 -13.68 -0.29
CA ASP A 304 35.62 -13.30 -0.27
C ASP A 304 36.18 -12.95 -1.66
N LYS A 305 35.34 -12.91 -2.71
CA LYS A 305 35.79 -12.63 -4.08
C LYS A 305 35.17 -11.36 -4.64
N PHE A 306 35.97 -10.54 -5.31
CA PHE A 306 35.50 -9.30 -5.91
C PHE A 306 34.45 -9.57 -7.00
N TYR A 307 33.30 -8.90 -6.93
CA TYR A 307 32.28 -8.97 -7.98
C TYR A 307 32.74 -8.23 -9.24
N ARG A 308 32.92 -8.93 -10.35
CA ARG A 308 33.42 -8.34 -11.61
C ARG A 308 32.27 -8.03 -12.56
N HIS A 309 31.93 -6.75 -12.70
CA HIS A 309 31.01 -6.26 -13.74
C HIS A 309 31.72 -6.01 -15.07
N GLU A 310 30.98 -5.61 -16.12
CA GLU A 310 31.49 -5.46 -17.50
C GLU A 310 32.74 -4.55 -17.64
N LEU A 311 32.73 -3.38 -16.98
CA LEU A 311 33.87 -2.45 -16.99
C LEU A 311 35.07 -2.88 -16.11
N CYS A 312 34.97 -3.96 -15.33
CA CYS A 312 36.01 -4.34 -14.37
C CYS A 312 37.30 -4.78 -15.10
N PRO A 313 38.49 -4.33 -14.68
CA PRO A 313 39.74 -4.72 -15.32
C PRO A 313 40.02 -6.22 -15.17
N LYS A 314 40.49 -6.85 -16.27
CA LYS A 314 40.87 -8.27 -16.32
C LYS A 314 42.27 -8.48 -15.74
N VAL A 315 42.42 -8.24 -14.44
CA VAL A 315 43.66 -8.39 -13.68
C VAL A 315 43.47 -9.30 -12.47
N ASP A 316 44.56 -9.87 -11.96
CA ASP A 316 44.57 -10.63 -10.71
C ASP A 316 44.04 -9.78 -9.53
N GLU A 317 43.31 -10.39 -8.60
CA GLU A 317 42.63 -9.63 -7.52
C GLU A 317 43.60 -8.95 -6.55
N LYS A 318 44.81 -9.49 -6.39
CA LYS A 318 45.84 -8.93 -5.49
C LYS A 318 46.76 -7.94 -6.19
N LEU A 319 46.66 -7.82 -7.52
CA LEU A 319 47.46 -6.85 -8.27
C LEU A 319 47.05 -5.43 -7.90
N LYS A 320 48.03 -4.59 -7.54
CA LYS A 320 47.80 -3.18 -7.30
C LYS A 320 47.44 -2.46 -8.60
N LEU A 321 46.37 -1.68 -8.56
CA LEU A 321 45.70 -1.06 -9.70
C LEU A 321 46.17 0.37 -9.92
N THR A 322 46.25 0.79 -11.18
CA THR A 322 46.32 2.22 -11.53
C THR A 322 45.00 2.92 -11.19
N VAL A 323 45.00 4.25 -11.04
CA VAL A 323 43.79 5.03 -10.71
C VAL A 323 42.69 4.86 -11.77
N VAL A 324 43.05 4.68 -13.04
CA VAL A 324 42.10 4.40 -14.14
C VAL A 324 41.46 3.02 -13.94
N GLN A 325 42.26 2.01 -13.61
CA GLN A 325 41.75 0.66 -13.30
C GLN A 325 40.89 0.65 -12.03
N VAL A 326 41.18 1.47 -11.01
CA VAL A 326 40.29 1.63 -9.84
C VAL A 326 38.96 2.23 -10.26
N CYS A 327 38.95 3.28 -11.09
CA CYS A 327 37.70 3.83 -11.64
C CYS A 327 36.91 2.77 -12.41
N HIS A 328 37.56 2.01 -13.27
CA HIS A 328 36.96 0.90 -14.01
C HIS A 328 36.44 -0.20 -13.08
N ALA A 329 37.19 -0.58 -12.05
CA ALA A 329 36.76 -1.58 -11.07
C ALA A 329 35.52 -1.15 -10.29
N LEU A 330 35.36 0.15 -10.01
CA LEU A 330 34.17 0.73 -9.38
C LEU A 330 33.04 1.06 -10.38
N GLY A 331 33.26 0.78 -11.67
CA GLY A 331 32.29 0.94 -12.75
C GLY A 331 32.08 2.38 -13.24
N TYR A 332 33.08 3.24 -13.06
CA TYR A 332 33.11 4.56 -13.68
C TYR A 332 33.72 4.47 -15.09
N PRO A 333 32.99 4.82 -16.16
CA PRO A 333 33.48 4.77 -17.55
C PRO A 333 34.33 6.02 -17.85
N LEU A 334 35.41 6.20 -17.09
CA LEU A 334 36.38 7.28 -17.24
C LEU A 334 37.67 6.73 -17.78
N HIS A 335 38.27 7.41 -18.75
CA HIS A 335 39.50 6.94 -19.41
C HIS A 335 40.67 7.91 -19.22
N ASP A 336 40.39 9.18 -18.94
CA ASP A 336 41.40 10.19 -18.71
C ASP A 336 41.86 10.19 -17.25
N ARG A 337 43.18 10.20 -17.05
CA ARG A 337 43.78 10.13 -15.71
C ARG A 337 43.31 11.26 -14.80
N LYS A 338 43.17 12.49 -15.32
CA LYS A 338 42.79 13.67 -14.54
C LYS A 338 41.39 13.52 -13.95
N SER A 339 40.39 13.14 -14.75
CA SER A 339 39.03 12.93 -14.22
C SER A 339 38.94 11.72 -13.31
N CYS A 340 39.69 10.65 -13.57
CA CYS A 340 39.77 9.51 -12.66
C CYS A 340 40.25 9.94 -11.26
N VAL A 341 41.35 10.70 -11.18
CA VAL A 341 41.87 11.24 -9.91
C VAL A 341 40.83 12.09 -9.19
N LEU A 342 40.17 13.01 -9.90
CA LEU A 342 39.12 13.88 -9.33
C LEU A 342 37.93 13.07 -8.81
N LYS A 343 37.54 12.01 -9.52
CA LYS A 343 36.44 11.12 -9.13
C LYS A 343 36.79 10.32 -7.89
N ILE A 344 37.96 9.67 -7.85
CA ILE A 344 38.40 8.85 -6.71
C ILE A 344 38.52 9.67 -5.44
N LYS A 345 39.08 10.89 -5.50
CA LYS A 345 39.17 11.80 -4.34
C LYS A 345 37.82 12.16 -3.70
N ARG A 346 36.72 12.03 -4.45
CA ARG A 346 35.34 12.31 -3.99
C ARG A 346 34.52 11.05 -3.79
N THR A 347 35.12 9.87 -3.98
CA THR A 347 34.45 8.59 -3.84
C THR A 347 34.70 8.06 -2.44
N SER A 348 33.63 7.59 -1.81
CA SER A 348 33.64 6.95 -0.50
C SER A 348 32.90 5.62 -0.63
N LEU A 349 33.47 4.57 -0.04
CA LEU A 349 32.88 3.22 -0.02
C LEU A 349 32.27 2.90 1.35
N ASP A 350 32.48 3.74 2.36
CA ASP A 350 32.10 3.52 3.77
C ASP A 350 30.96 4.43 4.25
N GLY A 351 30.15 4.93 3.31
CA GLY A 351 29.01 5.82 3.61
C GLY A 351 29.41 7.26 3.93
N GLY A 352 30.56 7.73 3.42
CA GLY A 352 31.02 9.11 3.55
C GLY A 352 31.92 9.37 4.75
N LYS A 353 32.42 8.33 5.44
CA LYS A 353 33.33 8.52 6.58
C LYS A 353 34.75 8.81 6.11
N SER A 354 35.18 8.20 5.01
CA SER A 354 36.48 8.43 4.40
C SER A 354 36.40 8.46 2.87
N PHE A 355 37.36 9.17 2.26
CA PHE A 355 37.52 9.24 0.80
C PHE A 355 38.70 8.40 0.34
N LEU A 356 38.61 7.86 -0.88
CA LEU A 356 39.67 7.05 -1.46
C LEU A 356 40.90 7.89 -1.84
N ASN A 357 42.08 7.27 -1.72
CA ASN A 357 43.35 7.84 -2.16
C ASN A 357 43.49 7.68 -3.69
N SER A 358 43.78 8.77 -4.39
CA SER A 358 43.84 8.80 -5.86
C SER A 358 45.19 8.43 -6.46
N ASN A 359 46.19 8.06 -5.66
CA ASN A 359 47.49 7.64 -6.17
C ASN A 359 47.39 6.26 -6.83
N ASP A 360 48.22 6.03 -7.87
CA ASP A 360 48.30 4.70 -8.47
C ASP A 360 48.84 3.68 -7.46
N TYR A 361 48.43 2.44 -7.67
CA TYR A 361 48.92 1.26 -6.96
C TYR A 361 48.61 1.23 -5.47
N ASN A 362 47.69 2.07 -5.00
CA ASN A 362 47.23 2.05 -3.61
C ASN A 362 46.29 0.86 -3.32
N TYR A 363 45.43 0.53 -4.27
CA TYR A 363 44.37 -0.47 -4.09
C TYR A 363 44.52 -1.64 -5.06
N SER A 364 44.22 -2.83 -4.60
CA SER A 364 43.92 -4.03 -5.40
C SER A 364 42.41 -4.25 -5.46
N LEU A 365 41.93 -5.22 -6.25
CA LEU A 365 40.51 -5.57 -6.23
C LEU A 365 40.12 -6.16 -4.88
N SER A 366 40.99 -6.97 -4.26
CA SER A 366 40.74 -7.51 -2.91
C SER A 366 40.62 -6.40 -1.85
N ASP A 367 41.48 -5.38 -1.90
CA ASP A 367 41.39 -4.24 -0.96
C ASP A 367 40.06 -3.48 -1.12
N LEU A 368 39.63 -3.24 -2.37
CA LEU A 368 38.37 -2.57 -2.66
C LEU A 368 37.18 -3.44 -2.21
N TRP A 369 37.25 -4.76 -2.38
CA TRP A 369 36.20 -5.69 -1.96
C TRP A 369 35.99 -5.66 -0.46
N GLU A 370 37.08 -5.70 0.32
CA GLU A 370 37.03 -5.63 1.77
C GLU A 370 36.30 -4.36 2.22
N MET A 371 36.65 -3.21 1.63
CA MET A 371 36.00 -1.93 1.93
C MET A 371 34.50 -1.92 1.55
N ILE A 372 34.13 -2.49 0.41
CA ILE A 372 32.73 -2.57 -0.06
C ILE A 372 31.91 -3.49 0.84
N SER A 373 32.42 -4.68 1.12
CA SER A 373 31.71 -5.73 1.87
C SER A 373 31.42 -5.32 3.32
N LEU A 374 32.33 -4.56 3.95
CA LEU A 374 32.13 -3.95 5.26
C LEU A 374 31.01 -2.90 5.29
N GLY A 375 30.66 -2.34 4.13
CA GLY A 375 29.61 -1.33 3.98
C GLY A 375 28.19 -1.89 3.88
N PHE A 376 28.02 -3.21 3.75
CA PHE A 376 26.69 -3.81 3.63
C PHE A 376 25.83 -3.63 4.90
N SER A 377 24.51 -3.62 4.71
CA SER A 377 23.56 -3.54 5.82
C SER A 377 23.77 -4.70 6.80
N ARG A 378 23.54 -4.44 8.09
CA ARG A 378 23.48 -5.49 9.12
C ARG A 378 22.46 -6.58 8.83
N ASP A 379 21.44 -6.22 8.05
CA ASP A 379 20.36 -7.14 7.67
C ASP A 379 20.78 -8.08 6.52
N PHE A 380 21.90 -7.82 5.82
CA PHE A 380 22.35 -8.68 4.71
C PHE A 380 22.68 -10.10 5.24
N PRO A 381 22.25 -11.19 4.55
CA PRO A 381 21.68 -11.27 3.20
C PRO A 381 20.16 -11.11 3.12
N TRP A 382 19.48 -10.80 4.22
CA TRP A 382 18.03 -10.69 4.31
C TRP A 382 17.53 -9.30 3.90
N TYR A 383 16.74 -9.24 2.84
CA TYR A 383 15.99 -8.05 2.48
C TYR A 383 14.79 -7.84 3.41
N ASP A 384 14.17 -8.94 3.83
CA ASP A 384 13.10 -9.01 4.81
C ASP A 384 13.09 -10.42 5.45
N GLU A 385 13.77 -10.56 6.60
CA GLU A 385 13.95 -11.86 7.28
C GLU A 385 12.61 -12.45 7.75
N GLU A 386 11.69 -11.60 8.26
CA GLU A 386 10.35 -12.02 8.67
C GLU A 386 9.56 -12.70 7.54
N LYS A 387 9.87 -12.35 6.28
CA LYS A 387 9.24 -12.89 5.07
C LYS A 387 10.11 -13.94 4.37
N SER A 388 11.29 -14.24 4.90
CA SER A 388 12.29 -15.10 4.28
C SER A 388 12.72 -14.64 2.87
N ILE A 389 12.83 -13.33 2.67
CA ILE A 389 13.25 -12.74 1.39
C ILE A 389 14.70 -12.27 1.49
N LYS A 390 15.57 -12.86 0.67
CA LYS A 390 16.96 -12.42 0.51
C LYS A 390 17.08 -11.28 -0.49
N PHE A 391 18.17 -10.51 -0.42
CA PHE A 391 18.47 -9.48 -1.43
C PHE A 391 18.54 -10.07 -2.85
N SER A 392 19.13 -11.25 -3.02
CA SER A 392 19.21 -11.95 -4.33
C SER A 392 17.85 -12.29 -4.94
N ASN A 393 16.79 -12.40 -4.12
CA ASN A 393 15.44 -12.73 -4.57
C ASN A 393 14.45 -11.56 -4.39
N ALA A 394 14.89 -10.31 -4.22
CA ALA A 394 13.98 -9.18 -4.03
C ALA A 394 13.61 -8.52 -5.38
N LEU A 395 12.34 -8.60 -5.80
CA LEU A 395 11.85 -8.12 -7.10
C LEU A 395 12.08 -6.62 -7.32
N CYS A 396 11.93 -5.82 -6.26
CA CYS A 396 12.05 -4.37 -6.32
C CYS A 396 13.42 -3.85 -5.87
N LEU A 397 14.43 -4.72 -5.71
CA LEU A 397 15.77 -4.28 -5.33
C LEU A 397 16.41 -3.45 -6.44
N LEU A 398 17.05 -2.33 -6.10
CA LEU A 398 17.73 -1.46 -7.05
C LEU A 398 19.15 -1.15 -6.58
N THR A 399 19.97 -0.57 -7.46
CA THR A 399 21.19 0.13 -7.07
C THR A 399 20.88 1.59 -6.72
N PRO A 400 21.62 2.23 -5.79
CA PRO A 400 21.46 3.65 -5.52
C PRO A 400 21.58 4.49 -6.79
N ARG A 401 20.69 5.49 -6.91
CA ARG A 401 20.65 6.44 -8.03
C ARG A 401 20.35 5.82 -9.40
N GLN A 402 20.02 4.52 -9.49
CA GLN A 402 19.62 3.86 -10.75
C GLN A 402 18.46 4.54 -11.47
N LEU A 403 17.53 5.13 -10.71
CA LEU A 403 16.36 5.83 -11.24
C LEU A 403 16.59 7.35 -11.35
N SER A 404 17.81 7.83 -11.14
CA SER A 404 18.19 9.23 -11.30
C SER A 404 18.54 9.51 -12.76
N LEU A 405 18.10 10.67 -13.26
CA LEU A 405 18.51 11.16 -14.59
C LEU A 405 19.84 11.93 -14.54
N SER A 406 20.24 12.43 -13.37
CA SER A 406 21.37 13.36 -13.23
C SER A 406 22.58 12.78 -12.50
N GLN A 407 22.46 11.58 -11.92
CA GLN A 407 23.52 10.98 -11.12
C GLN A 407 23.78 9.55 -11.56
N MET A 408 25.06 9.17 -11.61
CA MET A 408 25.47 7.81 -11.94
C MET A 408 25.07 6.83 -10.84
N SER A 409 24.66 5.63 -11.24
CA SER A 409 24.34 4.52 -10.35
C SER A 409 25.57 4.02 -9.59
N ASP A 410 25.31 3.42 -8.42
CA ASP A 410 26.33 2.76 -7.60
C ASP A 410 26.23 1.24 -7.76
N ILE A 411 27.16 0.61 -8.47
CA ILE A 411 27.02 -0.81 -8.81
C ILE A 411 27.14 -1.69 -7.56
N TYR A 412 27.92 -1.29 -6.56
CA TYR A 412 28.28 -2.13 -5.39
C TYR A 412 27.41 -1.91 -4.15
N SER A 413 26.34 -1.14 -4.27
CA SER A 413 25.46 -0.81 -3.16
C SER A 413 24.03 -1.26 -3.44
N PHE A 414 23.32 -1.63 -2.37
CA PHE A 414 21.91 -1.99 -2.44
C PHE A 414 21.03 -0.81 -2.04
N TYR A 415 19.99 -0.54 -2.82
CA TYR A 415 18.94 0.41 -2.49
C TYR A 415 17.59 -0.29 -2.42
N LYS A 416 16.99 -0.25 -1.24
CA LYS A 416 15.62 -0.71 -0.96
C LYS A 416 14.65 0.46 -1.18
N PRO A 417 13.83 0.45 -2.24
CA PRO A 417 12.85 1.51 -2.45
C PRO A 417 11.88 1.58 -1.28
N THR A 418 11.59 2.80 -0.80
CA THR A 418 10.69 3.03 0.31
C THR A 418 9.32 3.48 -0.17
N ASN A 419 8.31 3.37 0.69
CA ASN A 419 6.99 3.95 0.44
C ASN A 419 7.11 5.44 0.11
N GLY A 420 7.95 6.19 0.85
CA GLY A 420 8.18 7.62 0.62
C GLY A 420 8.78 7.92 -0.76
N PHE A 421 9.71 7.08 -1.24
CA PHE A 421 10.24 7.20 -2.60
C PHE A 421 9.13 7.10 -3.66
N PHE A 422 8.27 6.09 -3.53
CA PHE A 422 7.13 5.89 -4.44
C PHE A 422 6.10 7.02 -4.33
N PHE A 423 5.74 7.43 -3.11
CA PHE A 423 4.74 8.49 -2.87
C PHE A 423 5.17 9.83 -3.46
N ARG A 424 6.44 10.19 -3.33
CA ARG A 424 6.98 11.41 -3.93
C ARG A 424 6.80 11.46 -5.45
N ASP A 425 6.74 10.29 -6.11
CA ASP A 425 6.62 10.24 -7.56
C ASP A 425 5.18 10.24 -8.09
N ILE A 426 4.18 10.00 -7.23
CA ILE A 426 2.80 9.74 -7.66
C ILE A 426 1.71 10.43 -6.81
N GLN A 427 2.04 10.92 -5.61
CA GLN A 427 1.08 11.43 -4.61
C GLN A 427 1.43 12.78 -4.01
N ASP A 428 2.71 13.17 -4.02
CA ASP A 428 3.19 14.30 -3.23
C ASP A 428 2.95 15.65 -3.95
N LYS A 429 2.03 16.44 -3.40
CA LYS A 429 1.70 17.79 -3.87
C LYS A 429 2.88 18.76 -3.77
N THR A 430 3.67 18.65 -2.70
CA THR A 430 4.79 19.58 -2.40
C THR A 430 5.98 19.40 -3.35
N SER A 431 6.03 18.25 -4.02
CA SER A 431 7.07 17.95 -4.99
C SER A 431 6.98 18.91 -6.19
N TYR A 432 5.77 19.25 -6.65
CA TYR A 432 5.59 20.18 -7.76
C TYR A 432 6.06 21.61 -7.41
N GLU A 433 5.73 22.07 -6.20
CA GLU A 433 6.12 23.40 -5.69
C GLU A 433 7.65 23.57 -5.58
N SER A 434 8.37 22.45 -5.42
CA SER A 434 9.84 22.42 -5.37
C SER A 434 10.51 22.12 -6.72
N GLY A 435 9.76 22.19 -7.82
CA GLY A 435 10.25 21.94 -9.19
C GLY A 435 10.44 20.46 -9.52
N PHE A 436 10.02 19.54 -8.65
CA PHE A 436 10.06 18.11 -8.90
C PHE A 436 8.84 17.66 -9.73
N LYS A 437 9.08 17.13 -10.93
CA LYS A 437 8.01 16.58 -11.79
C LYS A 437 7.66 15.15 -11.38
N ASN A 438 6.43 14.94 -10.89
CA ASN A 438 5.86 13.61 -10.66
C ASN A 438 5.64 12.85 -11.98
N ILE A 439 5.21 11.58 -11.91
CA ILE A 439 5.01 10.76 -13.11
C ILE A 439 4.00 11.39 -14.09
N PHE A 440 2.92 12.00 -13.60
CA PHE A 440 1.91 12.61 -14.46
C PHE A 440 2.42 13.86 -15.19
N ALA A 441 3.09 14.76 -14.48
CA ALA A 441 3.70 15.97 -15.03
C ALA A 441 4.79 15.66 -16.07
N ARG A 442 5.49 14.53 -15.96
CA ARG A 442 6.47 14.11 -16.97
C ARG A 442 5.83 13.79 -18.32
N TYR A 443 4.55 13.40 -18.35
CA TYR A 443 3.82 13.03 -19.56
C TYR A 443 2.70 14.02 -19.93
N GLY A 444 2.64 15.18 -19.27
CA GLY A 444 1.68 16.23 -19.64
C GLY A 444 0.28 16.07 -19.05
N TYR A 445 0.10 15.23 -18.03
CA TYR A 445 -1.21 15.04 -17.40
C TYR A 445 -1.41 16.00 -16.22
N TYR A 446 -2.35 16.93 -16.39
CA TYR A 446 -2.72 17.98 -15.43
C TYR A 446 -4.24 18.01 -15.25
N ASP A 447 -4.70 18.51 -14.11
CA ASP A 447 -6.11 18.83 -13.87
C ASP A 447 -6.51 20.19 -14.49
N ASP A 448 -7.79 20.54 -14.36
CA ASP A 448 -8.36 21.78 -14.88
C ASP A 448 -7.75 23.05 -14.25
N GLU A 449 -7.09 22.92 -13.09
CA GLU A 449 -6.35 24.00 -12.42
C GLU A 449 -4.87 24.07 -12.85
N GLY A 450 -4.45 23.23 -13.79
CA GLY A 450 -3.07 23.14 -14.27
C GLY A 450 -2.11 22.48 -13.27
N LYS A 451 -2.61 21.77 -12.25
CA LYS A 451 -1.80 21.01 -11.30
C LYS A 451 -1.62 19.57 -11.79
N PRO A 452 -0.45 18.94 -11.57
CA PRO A 452 -0.26 17.56 -11.96
C PRO A 452 -1.27 16.63 -11.29
N LEU A 453 -1.78 15.64 -12.03
CA LEU A 453 -2.63 14.60 -11.46
C LEU A 453 -1.90 13.83 -10.33
N LEU A 454 -2.68 13.24 -9.42
CA LEU A 454 -2.17 12.49 -8.26
C LEU A 454 -3.04 11.27 -7.99
N ILE A 455 -2.41 10.16 -7.56
CA ILE A 455 -3.14 8.94 -7.21
C ILE A 455 -2.48 8.21 -6.04
N ARG A 456 -3.27 7.91 -5.00
CA ARG A 456 -2.81 7.28 -3.77
C ARG A 456 -2.69 5.78 -3.90
N SER A 457 -1.59 5.23 -3.37
CA SER A 457 -1.28 3.78 -3.40
C SER A 457 -2.33 2.89 -2.75
N HIS A 458 -3.19 3.46 -1.88
CA HIS A 458 -4.29 2.73 -1.25
C HIS A 458 -5.57 2.75 -2.08
N GLN A 459 -5.75 3.70 -3.01
CA GLN A 459 -6.96 3.83 -3.84
C GLN A 459 -7.23 2.60 -4.71
N PRO A 460 -6.24 1.95 -5.38
CA PRO A 460 -6.46 0.69 -6.11
C PRO A 460 -7.09 -0.40 -5.24
N ARG A 461 -6.69 -0.49 -3.97
CA ARG A 461 -7.25 -1.47 -3.04
C ARG A 461 -8.72 -1.17 -2.68
N HIS A 462 -9.08 0.10 -2.57
CA HIS A 462 -10.48 0.50 -2.41
C HIS A 462 -11.28 0.15 -3.66
N LEU A 463 -10.79 0.54 -4.84
CA LEU A 463 -11.41 0.25 -6.12
C LEU A 463 -11.67 -1.25 -6.32
N LEU A 464 -10.64 -2.09 -6.14
CA LEU A 464 -10.75 -3.54 -6.34
C LEU A 464 -11.75 -4.21 -5.39
N ASN A 465 -11.80 -3.77 -4.14
CA ASN A 465 -12.78 -4.30 -3.19
C ASN A 465 -14.19 -3.85 -3.53
N THR A 466 -14.37 -2.59 -3.94
CA THR A 466 -15.64 -2.10 -4.44
C THR A 466 -16.11 -2.91 -5.65
N ILE A 467 -15.23 -3.15 -6.64
CA ILE A 467 -15.52 -4.01 -7.80
C ILE A 467 -15.88 -5.43 -7.36
N ALA A 468 -15.15 -6.01 -6.40
CA ALA A 468 -15.45 -7.34 -5.87
C ALA A 468 -16.83 -7.42 -5.20
N HIS A 469 -17.23 -6.38 -4.46
CA HIS A 469 -18.59 -6.28 -3.91
C HIS A 469 -19.65 -6.07 -5.01
N TYR A 470 -19.32 -5.38 -6.11
CA TYR A 470 -20.19 -5.34 -7.29
C TYR A 470 -20.37 -6.72 -7.92
N GLY A 471 -19.29 -7.47 -8.07
CA GLY A 471 -19.30 -8.86 -8.57
C GLY A 471 -19.69 -9.92 -7.54
N GLU A 472 -20.38 -9.53 -6.46
CA GLU A 472 -20.99 -10.43 -5.47
C GLU A 472 -20.03 -11.40 -4.75
N MET A 473 -18.73 -11.06 -4.69
CA MET A 473 -17.79 -11.86 -3.91
C MET A 473 -18.14 -11.81 -2.42
N SER A 474 -18.06 -12.97 -1.76
CA SER A 474 -18.35 -13.04 -0.33
C SER A 474 -17.34 -12.24 0.50
N GLU A 475 -17.77 -11.75 1.67
CA GLU A 475 -16.89 -11.03 2.59
C GLU A 475 -15.66 -11.87 3.01
N LEU A 476 -15.81 -13.19 3.11
CA LEU A 476 -14.71 -14.10 3.41
C LEU A 476 -13.71 -14.17 2.23
N ASP A 477 -14.20 -14.27 1.00
CA ASP A 477 -13.35 -14.31 -0.19
C ASP A 477 -12.62 -12.99 -0.41
N ILE A 478 -13.30 -11.86 -0.20
CA ILE A 478 -12.68 -10.54 -0.25
C ILE A 478 -11.61 -10.41 0.82
N ALA A 479 -11.87 -10.86 2.05
CA ALA A 479 -10.88 -10.83 3.14
C ALA A 479 -9.66 -11.69 2.80
N LYS A 480 -9.87 -12.90 2.26
CA LYS A 480 -8.82 -13.83 1.80
C LYS A 480 -7.98 -13.22 0.67
N TRP A 481 -8.62 -12.72 -0.39
CA TRP A 481 -7.96 -12.06 -1.53
C TRP A 481 -7.17 -10.82 -1.09
N SER A 482 -7.72 -10.06 -0.14
CA SER A 482 -7.10 -8.89 0.48
C SER A 482 -6.00 -9.19 1.50
N GLY A 483 -5.80 -10.44 1.92
CA GLY A 483 -4.85 -10.83 2.98
C GLY A 483 -5.20 -10.26 4.37
N ARG A 484 -6.48 -10.35 4.77
CA ARG A 484 -6.99 -9.86 6.06
C ARG A 484 -7.37 -11.03 6.97
N ILE A 485 -6.94 -10.98 8.24
CA ILE A 485 -7.44 -11.92 9.27
C ILE A 485 -8.89 -11.60 9.66
N ASN A 486 -9.22 -10.31 9.79
CA ASN A 486 -10.52 -9.88 10.29
C ASN A 486 -11.38 -9.31 9.13
N VAL A 487 -12.51 -9.95 8.89
CA VAL A 487 -13.50 -9.60 7.86
C VAL A 487 -14.07 -8.20 8.05
N ASN A 488 -14.20 -7.72 9.30
CA ASN A 488 -14.68 -6.36 9.58
C ASN A 488 -13.78 -5.26 8.99
N GLN A 489 -12.56 -5.60 8.59
CA GLN A 489 -11.70 -4.66 7.87
C GLN A 489 -12.14 -4.41 6.43
N ASN A 490 -13.03 -5.23 5.84
CA ASN A 490 -13.54 -5.04 4.49
C ASN A 490 -14.37 -3.77 4.36
N ARG A 491 -15.15 -3.44 5.40
CA ARG A 491 -16.06 -2.28 5.44
C ARG A 491 -15.42 -0.94 5.12
N VAL A 492 -14.15 -0.76 5.52
CA VAL A 492 -13.39 0.48 5.23
C VAL A 492 -13.10 0.65 3.74
N TYR A 493 -13.10 -0.46 3.00
CA TYR A 493 -12.78 -0.54 1.58
C TYR A 493 -13.97 -0.85 0.69
N ASN A 494 -15.15 -1.10 1.26
CA ASN A 494 -16.39 -1.20 0.53
C ASN A 494 -16.95 0.20 0.34
N HIS A 495 -17.08 0.61 -0.92
CA HIS A 495 -17.72 1.86 -1.30
C HIS A 495 -18.89 1.63 -2.26
N VAL A 496 -19.57 0.49 -2.18
CA VAL A 496 -20.89 0.30 -2.81
C VAL A 496 -21.90 1.11 -2.00
N SER A 497 -22.69 1.96 -2.65
CA SER A 497 -23.67 2.80 -1.96
C SER A 497 -24.96 2.04 -1.65
N GLU A 498 -25.84 2.65 -0.86
CA GLU A 498 -27.17 2.09 -0.63
C GLU A 498 -28.00 2.10 -1.92
N GLU A 499 -27.89 3.15 -2.73
CA GLU A 499 -28.56 3.28 -4.03
C GLU A 499 -28.12 2.16 -4.98
N ASP A 500 -26.81 1.88 -5.07
CA ASP A 500 -26.26 0.75 -5.82
C ASP A 500 -26.88 -0.59 -5.39
N MET A 501 -27.08 -0.77 -4.07
CA MET A 501 -27.69 -1.97 -3.51
C MET A 501 -29.20 -2.03 -3.80
N LEU A 502 -29.90 -0.89 -3.77
CA LEU A 502 -31.32 -0.80 -4.11
C LEU A 502 -31.54 -1.13 -5.58
N ASP A 503 -30.70 -0.65 -6.48
CA ASP A 503 -30.78 -0.97 -7.90
C ASP A 503 -30.50 -2.46 -8.15
N LYS A 504 -29.55 -3.06 -7.40
CA LYS A 504 -29.38 -4.53 -7.40
C LYS A 504 -30.60 -5.26 -6.88
N ILE A 505 -31.19 -4.84 -5.76
CA ILE A 505 -32.41 -5.46 -5.21
C ILE A 505 -33.58 -5.32 -6.19
N ARG A 506 -33.68 -4.21 -6.92
CA ARG A 506 -34.70 -4.01 -7.98
C ARG A 506 -34.44 -4.91 -9.19
N ALA A 507 -33.18 -5.10 -9.57
CA ALA A 507 -32.78 -5.98 -10.67
C ALA A 507 -33.00 -7.46 -10.35
N ILE A 508 -32.83 -7.85 -9.08
CA ILE A 508 -33.32 -9.13 -8.56
C ILE A 508 -34.85 -9.02 -8.60
N LYS A 509 -35.47 -9.54 -9.66
CA LYS A 509 -36.93 -9.70 -9.70
C LYS A 509 -37.34 -10.59 -8.53
N LEU A 510 -37.60 -9.98 -7.37
CA LEU A 510 -38.19 -10.63 -6.22
C LEU A 510 -39.65 -10.91 -6.60
N ASN A 511 -39.85 -11.98 -7.36
CA ASN A 511 -41.17 -12.57 -7.50
C ASN A 511 -41.64 -12.87 -6.08
N LYS A 512 -42.72 -12.19 -5.68
CA LYS A 512 -43.52 -12.59 -4.52
C LYS A 512 -44.12 -13.97 -4.83
N SER A 513 -43.31 -15.02 -4.70
CA SER A 513 -43.76 -16.40 -4.72
C SER A 513 -42.99 -17.15 -3.66
N ASN A 514 -43.77 -17.74 -2.75
CA ASN A 514 -43.34 -18.53 -1.62
C ASN A 514 -42.22 -19.52 -1.96
N TYR A 515 -41.36 -19.75 -0.96
CA TYR A 515 -40.38 -20.83 -0.81
C TYR A 515 -40.47 -22.00 -1.81
N CYS A 516 -39.30 -22.36 -2.35
CA CYS A 516 -38.96 -23.61 -3.05
C CYS A 516 -39.63 -23.87 -4.41
N LYS A 517 -38.93 -23.50 -5.49
CA LYS A 517 -38.78 -24.37 -6.67
C LYS A 517 -37.48 -24.05 -7.39
N MET A 518 -36.66 -25.07 -7.60
CA MET A 518 -35.43 -24.99 -8.39
C MET A 518 -35.83 -25.31 -9.84
N GLU A 519 -35.81 -24.31 -10.72
CA GLU A 519 -35.91 -24.54 -12.16
C GLU A 519 -34.55 -24.30 -12.81
N SER A 520 -34.12 -25.28 -13.61
CA SER A 520 -32.89 -25.27 -14.38
C SER A 520 -32.99 -24.26 -15.53
N ILE A 521 -32.05 -23.31 -15.59
CA ILE A 521 -31.92 -22.39 -16.72
C ILE A 521 -31.21 -23.12 -17.87
N PRO A 522 -31.77 -23.19 -19.09
CA PRO A 522 -31.04 -23.65 -20.26
C PRO A 522 -30.04 -22.57 -20.70
N SER A 523 -28.81 -22.99 -20.98
CA SER A 523 -27.82 -22.17 -21.66
C SER A 523 -28.23 -21.91 -23.10
N ASN A 524 -28.63 -20.69 -23.43
CA ASN A 524 -28.69 -20.22 -24.82
C ASN A 524 -27.96 -18.88 -24.96
N GLU A 525 -27.14 -18.80 -25.99
CA GLU A 525 -26.44 -17.61 -26.46
C GLU A 525 -27.45 -16.47 -26.73
N LEU A 526 -27.19 -15.30 -26.16
CA LEU A 526 -28.06 -14.13 -26.26
C LEU A 526 -27.90 -13.43 -27.63
N THR A 527 -28.74 -13.79 -28.59
CA THR A 527 -29.10 -12.87 -29.69
C THR A 527 -30.08 -11.83 -29.15
N VAL A 528 -29.77 -10.53 -29.25
CA VAL A 528 -30.69 -9.45 -28.84
C VAL A 528 -31.82 -9.36 -29.87
N ASP A 529 -33.04 -9.51 -29.39
CA ASP A 529 -34.26 -9.27 -30.15
C ASP A 529 -34.53 -7.77 -30.25
N PHE A 530 -34.31 -7.18 -31.43
CA PHE A 530 -34.52 -5.74 -31.67
C PHE A 530 -36.00 -5.34 -31.58
N ASP A 531 -36.93 -6.29 -31.72
CA ASP A 531 -38.37 -6.03 -31.64
C ASP A 531 -38.86 -5.95 -30.18
N ASN A 532 -38.04 -6.34 -29.19
CA ASN A 532 -38.33 -6.32 -27.75
C ASN A 532 -37.23 -5.63 -26.92
N LEU A 533 -36.74 -4.48 -27.37
CA LEU A 533 -35.71 -3.72 -26.65
C LEU A 533 -36.28 -2.94 -25.46
N ASN A 534 -35.74 -3.21 -24.26
CA ASN A 534 -36.10 -2.49 -23.03
C ASN A 534 -35.27 -1.21 -22.78
N GLN A 535 -34.22 -0.93 -23.59
CA GLN A 535 -33.38 0.26 -23.48
C GLN A 535 -32.69 0.61 -24.81
N GLY A 536 -32.38 1.90 -25.01
CA GLY A 536 -31.86 2.46 -26.27
C GLY A 536 -30.36 2.81 -26.26
N ALA A 537 -29.64 2.64 -25.15
CA ALA A 537 -28.19 2.88 -25.07
C ALA A 537 -27.37 1.77 -25.77
N ILE A 538 -27.42 1.71 -27.10
CA ILE A 538 -26.80 0.64 -27.90
C ILE A 538 -25.92 1.23 -28.99
N HIS A 539 -24.63 0.91 -29.00
CA HIS A 539 -23.79 1.18 -30.15
C HIS A 539 -24.06 0.14 -31.24
N LEU A 540 -24.50 0.60 -32.41
CA LEU A 540 -24.73 -0.25 -33.57
C LEU A 540 -23.58 -0.06 -34.57
N THR A 541 -22.96 -1.17 -34.98
CA THR A 541 -21.92 -1.23 -36.01
C THR A 541 -22.29 -2.24 -37.08
N GLU A 542 -21.59 -2.24 -38.21
CA GLU A 542 -21.80 -3.22 -39.28
C GLU A 542 -21.50 -4.67 -38.86
N PHE A 543 -20.62 -4.86 -37.86
CA PHE A 543 -20.19 -6.16 -37.37
C PHE A 543 -20.97 -6.66 -36.14
N GLY A 544 -21.85 -5.84 -35.58
CA GLY A 544 -22.61 -6.19 -34.37
C GLY A 544 -23.02 -4.97 -33.55
N TYR A 545 -23.42 -5.22 -32.31
CA TYR A 545 -23.89 -4.19 -31.40
C TYR A 545 -23.27 -4.33 -30.00
N CYS A 546 -23.18 -3.22 -29.27
CA CYS A 546 -22.74 -3.20 -27.87
C CYS A 546 -23.79 -2.48 -27.03
N VAL A 547 -24.36 -3.18 -26.06
CA VAL A 547 -25.44 -2.68 -25.20
C VAL A 547 -24.85 -2.05 -23.94
N HIS A 548 -25.31 -0.86 -23.59
CA HIS A 548 -24.90 -0.08 -22.44
C HIS A 548 -26.10 0.37 -21.61
N ASN A 549 -25.82 1.03 -20.49
CA ASN A 549 -26.79 1.77 -19.70
C ASN A 549 -26.62 3.28 -20.00
N TYR A 550 -27.71 4.07 -19.96
CA TYR A 550 -27.67 5.52 -20.20
C TYR A 550 -26.71 6.30 -19.29
N LEU A 551 -26.39 5.77 -18.11
CA LEU A 551 -25.40 6.33 -17.19
C LEU A 551 -23.99 6.39 -17.78
N VAL A 552 -23.68 5.53 -18.75
CA VAL A 552 -22.39 5.51 -19.46
C VAL A 552 -22.51 6.39 -20.69
N ARG A 553 -21.61 7.36 -20.87
CA ARG A 553 -21.62 8.21 -22.08
C ARG A 553 -21.27 7.37 -23.33
N PRO A 554 -21.88 7.66 -24.49
CA PRO A 554 -21.55 6.96 -25.74
C PRO A 554 -20.08 7.16 -26.12
N CYS A 555 -19.42 6.10 -26.57
CA CYS A 555 -18.02 6.11 -26.97
C CYS A 555 -17.81 6.97 -28.23
N THR A 556 -16.93 7.97 -28.15
CA THR A 556 -16.61 8.85 -29.28
C THR A 556 -15.73 8.18 -30.34
N LYS A 557 -14.90 7.20 -29.96
CA LYS A 557 -14.00 6.48 -30.89
C LYS A 557 -14.71 5.60 -31.91
N ILE A 558 -15.90 5.08 -31.55
CA ILE A 558 -16.71 4.29 -32.50
C ILE A 558 -17.12 5.16 -33.70
N ASN A 559 -17.31 6.46 -33.48
CA ASN A 559 -17.68 7.41 -34.52
C ASN A 559 -16.50 7.82 -35.41
N GLU A 560 -15.24 7.65 -34.97
CA GLU A 560 -14.01 7.94 -35.72
C GLU A 560 -13.64 6.78 -36.66
N PHE A 561 -13.98 5.53 -36.29
CA PHE A 561 -13.71 4.36 -37.12
C PHE A 561 -14.49 4.39 -38.45
N ILE A 562 -15.69 4.95 -38.45
CA ILE A 562 -16.54 5.14 -39.65
C ILE A 562 -15.98 6.26 -40.57
N GLU A 563 -15.20 7.20 -40.05
CA GLU A 563 -14.63 8.31 -40.82
C GLU A 563 -13.40 7.88 -41.65
N TYR A 564 -12.69 6.81 -41.26
CA TYR A 564 -11.44 6.40 -41.93
C TYR A 564 -11.63 5.43 -43.10
N ASP A 565 -12.71 4.64 -43.12
CA ASP A 565 -12.94 3.62 -44.17
C ASP A 565 -13.64 4.15 -45.44
N ASN A 566 -14.24 5.35 -45.39
CA ASN A 566 -15.14 5.84 -46.44
C ASN A 566 -14.52 6.88 -47.41
N GLU A 567 -13.20 6.98 -47.50
CA GLU A 567 -12.53 7.71 -48.60
C GLU A 567 -12.50 6.93 -49.93
N THR A 568 -13.09 5.73 -49.99
CA THR A 568 -13.19 4.94 -51.24
C THR A 568 -14.61 4.92 -51.80
N LEU A 569 -14.82 5.75 -52.84
CA LEU A 569 -16.03 5.75 -53.68
C LEU A 569 -16.08 4.48 -54.54
N ASP A 570 -16.87 3.49 -54.14
CA ASP A 570 -17.65 2.62 -55.03
C ASP A 570 -18.57 1.69 -54.19
N MET A 571 -19.80 2.14 -53.91
CA MET A 571 -20.74 1.40 -53.07
C MET A 571 -21.40 0.26 -53.86
N LYS A 572 -21.17 -1.00 -53.47
CA LYS A 572 -21.84 -2.17 -54.08
C LYS A 572 -23.29 -2.26 -53.60
N SER A 573 -24.18 -2.85 -54.39
CA SER A 573 -25.62 -2.98 -54.05
C SER A 573 -25.90 -3.70 -52.72
N VAL A 574 -24.98 -4.56 -52.27
CA VAL A 574 -25.03 -5.28 -50.97
C VAL A 574 -24.82 -4.34 -49.78
N ASP A 575 -24.10 -3.23 -49.97
CA ASP A 575 -23.81 -2.25 -48.92
C ASP A 575 -25.02 -1.33 -48.67
N ARG A 576 -25.81 -1.04 -49.72
CA ARG A 576 -27.02 -0.21 -49.60
C ARG A 576 -28.12 -0.87 -48.76
N ILE A 577 -28.38 -2.17 -48.98
CA ILE A 577 -29.39 -2.93 -48.20
C ILE A 577 -29.00 -3.00 -46.72
N ARG A 578 -27.69 -3.16 -46.43
CA ARG A 578 -27.18 -3.17 -45.05
C ARG A 578 -27.32 -1.81 -44.38
N LEU A 579 -26.98 -0.73 -45.08
CA LEU A 579 -27.17 0.64 -44.59
C LEU A 579 -28.65 0.98 -44.35
N GLU A 580 -29.56 0.51 -45.21
CA GLU A 580 -31.01 0.66 -45.01
C GLU A 580 -31.49 -0.09 -43.74
N SER A 581 -31.02 -1.33 -43.53
CA SER A 581 -31.35 -2.09 -42.31
C SER A 581 -30.78 -1.45 -41.05
N MET A 582 -29.56 -0.92 -41.10
CA MET A 582 -28.96 -0.17 -39.98
C MET A 582 -29.74 1.12 -39.70
N ARG A 583 -30.19 1.83 -40.75
CA ARG A 583 -31.03 3.03 -40.62
C ARG A 583 -32.32 2.70 -39.86
N GLU A 584 -33.01 1.63 -40.22
CA GLU A 584 -34.25 1.21 -39.54
C GLU A 584 -34.03 0.90 -38.06
N LYS A 585 -33.00 0.12 -37.74
CA LYS A 585 -32.65 -0.19 -36.35
C LYS A 585 -32.25 1.05 -35.56
N LEU A 586 -31.54 1.98 -36.18
CA LEU A 586 -31.14 3.21 -35.53
C LEU A 586 -32.35 4.14 -35.27
N MET A 587 -33.33 4.19 -36.17
CA MET A 587 -34.59 4.90 -35.93
C MET A 587 -35.39 4.29 -34.76
N GLN A 588 -35.39 2.97 -34.62
CA GLN A 588 -35.98 2.31 -33.44
C GLN A 588 -35.26 2.71 -32.14
N LEU A 589 -33.92 2.73 -32.16
CA LEU A 589 -33.11 3.16 -31.01
C LEU A 589 -33.36 4.63 -30.65
N ILE A 590 -33.52 5.51 -31.64
CA ILE A 590 -33.88 6.92 -31.43
C ILE A 590 -35.23 7.00 -30.72
N ASN A 591 -36.25 6.26 -31.18
CA ASN A 591 -37.58 6.29 -30.57
C ASN A 591 -37.54 5.82 -29.10
N ILE A 592 -36.85 4.71 -28.82
CA ILE A 592 -36.70 4.20 -27.45
C ILE A 592 -35.92 5.19 -26.56
N THR A 593 -34.88 5.81 -27.10
CA THR A 593 -34.04 6.77 -26.37
C THR A 593 -34.77 8.09 -26.15
N GLN A 594 -35.64 8.51 -27.08
CA GLN A 594 -36.50 9.67 -26.96
C GLN A 594 -37.50 9.50 -25.81
N ILE A 595 -38.15 8.34 -25.72
CA ILE A 595 -39.06 8.01 -24.60
C ILE A 595 -38.30 8.03 -23.27
N ALA A 596 -37.09 7.46 -23.22
CA ALA A 596 -36.24 7.49 -22.02
C ALA A 596 -35.84 8.93 -21.62
N PHE A 597 -35.50 9.76 -22.60
CA PHE A 597 -35.21 11.19 -22.38
C PHE A 597 -36.43 11.94 -21.83
N GLU A 598 -37.62 11.71 -22.39
CA GLU A 598 -38.88 12.30 -21.92
C GLU A 598 -39.28 11.84 -20.51
N ASN A 599 -38.98 10.59 -20.16
CA ASN A 599 -39.16 10.04 -18.81
C ASN A 599 -38.14 10.58 -17.79
N GLY A 600 -37.12 11.33 -18.24
CA GLY A 600 -36.11 11.94 -17.38
C GLY A 600 -34.93 11.03 -17.05
N ASP A 601 -34.68 9.98 -17.84
CA ASP A 601 -33.55 9.07 -17.62
C ASP A 601 -32.21 9.80 -17.83
N TYR A 602 -31.40 9.85 -16.77
CA TYR A 602 -30.13 10.57 -16.76
C TYR A 602 -29.14 9.99 -17.79
N GLY A 603 -28.71 10.82 -18.74
CA GLY A 603 -27.76 10.46 -19.81
C GLY A 603 -28.40 10.01 -21.12
N ALA A 604 -29.73 9.85 -21.18
CA ALA A 604 -30.45 9.53 -22.41
C ALA A 604 -30.32 10.65 -23.47
N ASP A 605 -30.18 11.91 -23.04
CA ASP A 605 -29.92 13.09 -23.89
C ASP A 605 -28.67 12.91 -24.77
N LYS A 606 -27.59 12.38 -24.19
CA LYS A 606 -26.31 12.17 -24.90
C LYS A 606 -26.38 11.00 -25.87
N TRP A 607 -27.12 9.96 -25.51
CA TRP A 607 -27.36 8.81 -26.38
C TRP A 607 -28.26 9.16 -27.55
N LEU A 608 -29.28 10.01 -27.33
CA LEU A 608 -30.14 10.52 -28.38
C LEU A 608 -29.31 11.30 -29.42
N GLN A 609 -28.50 12.26 -28.96
CA GLN A 609 -27.59 13.03 -29.84
C GLN A 609 -26.62 12.12 -30.61
N HIS A 610 -26.11 11.06 -29.97
CA HIS A 610 -25.23 10.10 -30.63
C HIS A 610 -25.94 9.35 -31.76
N HIS A 611 -27.16 8.87 -31.51
CA HIS A 611 -27.94 8.15 -32.53
C HIS A 611 -28.39 9.05 -33.67
N GLU A 612 -28.83 10.27 -33.38
CA GLU A 612 -29.19 11.27 -34.41
C GLU A 612 -28.00 11.59 -35.33
N LYS A 613 -26.81 11.79 -34.75
CA LYS A 613 -25.59 12.03 -35.53
C LYS A 613 -25.23 10.85 -36.43
N ASN A 614 -25.42 9.61 -35.94
CA ASN A 614 -25.18 8.41 -36.74
C ASN A 614 -26.25 8.25 -37.83
N LEU A 615 -27.49 8.63 -37.57
CA LEU A 615 -28.57 8.58 -38.56
C LEU A 615 -28.33 9.60 -39.68
N GLU A 616 -27.91 10.81 -39.35
CA GLU A 616 -27.54 11.84 -40.34
C GLU A 616 -26.43 11.34 -41.28
N ARG A 617 -25.43 10.64 -40.72
CA ARG A 617 -24.32 10.05 -41.49
C ARG A 617 -24.79 8.94 -42.43
N ILE A 618 -25.58 7.98 -41.93
CA ILE A 618 -26.13 6.89 -42.75
C ILE A 618 -27.01 7.46 -43.88
N ASN A 619 -27.81 8.49 -43.59
CA ASN A 619 -28.63 9.15 -44.61
C ASN A 619 -27.79 9.84 -45.69
N LYS A 620 -26.65 10.47 -45.34
CA LYS A 620 -25.70 11.02 -46.33
C LYS A 620 -25.12 9.94 -47.23
N LEU A 621 -24.78 8.78 -46.66
CA LEU A 621 -24.24 7.64 -47.43
C LEU A 621 -25.27 7.00 -48.35
N LEU A 622 -26.55 6.96 -47.97
CA LEU A 622 -27.63 6.40 -48.79
C LEU A 622 -28.11 7.33 -49.93
N ASN A 623 -27.84 8.64 -49.80
CA ASN A 623 -28.22 9.70 -50.74
C ASN A 623 -27.10 10.09 -51.73
N ASN A 624 -25.85 9.66 -51.48
CA ASN A 624 -24.77 9.62 -52.47
C ASN A 624 -24.85 8.34 -53.30
#